data_AF-A0AAX4JY35-F1
#
_entry.id   AF-A0AAX4JY35-F1
#
_cell.length_a   1.000
_cell.length_b   1.000
_cell.length_c   1.000
_cell.angle_alpha   90.00
_cell.angle_beta   90.00
_cell.angle_gamma   90.00
#
_symmetry.space_group_name_H-M   'P 1'
#
loop_
_entity.id
_entity.type
_entity.pdbx_description
1 polymer ?
#
loop_
_entity_poly.entity_id
_entity_poly.type
_entity_poly.pdbx_seq_one_letter_code
_entity_poly.pdbx_strand_id
1 'polypeptide(L)'
;MKKWFPTETYPIFGIVGIAVGGAGYYLYRLSQGPEVVWDRKGDWRPWDKITHDTNQKLITVNPEFWEKRRQFVKDQQTNQRAVDQI
;
A
#
# COMPACT_ATOMS: atom_id res chain seq x y z
N MET A 1 -25.32 -33.89 -10.28
CA MET A 1 -25.29 -32.50 -9.75
C MET A 1 -25.98 -31.58 -10.75
N LYS A 2 -27.02 -30.85 -10.34
CA LYS A 2 -27.74 -29.91 -11.20
C LYS A 2 -26.86 -28.68 -11.45
N LYS A 3 -26.49 -28.41 -12.71
CA LYS A 3 -25.75 -27.18 -13.07
C LYS A 3 -26.74 -26.01 -13.10
N TRP A 4 -26.52 -25.02 -12.25
CA TRP A 4 -27.36 -23.81 -12.19
C TRP A 4 -26.97 -22.78 -13.26
N PHE A 5 -25.74 -22.84 -13.77
CA PHE A 5 -25.22 -21.97 -14.83
C PHE A 5 -24.52 -22.78 -15.93
N PRO A 6 -24.54 -22.30 -17.19
CA PRO A 6 -23.74 -22.86 -18.26
C PRO A 6 -22.25 -22.86 -17.90
N THR A 7 -21.52 -23.90 -18.29
CA THR A 7 -20.11 -24.07 -17.88
C THR A 7 -19.19 -23.07 -18.60
N GLU A 8 -19.66 -22.54 -19.72
CA GLU A 8 -19.01 -21.54 -20.57
C GLU A 8 -19.02 -20.14 -19.94
N THR A 9 -19.91 -19.87 -18.96
CA THR A 9 -20.03 -18.55 -18.34
C THR A 9 -19.06 -18.33 -17.17
N TYR A 10 -18.56 -19.39 -16.54
CA TYR A 10 -17.56 -19.31 -15.46
C TYR A 10 -16.32 -18.46 -15.80
N PRO A 11 -15.66 -18.61 -16.96
CA PRO A 11 -14.50 -17.78 -17.28
C PRO A 11 -14.84 -16.29 -17.42
N ILE A 12 -16.04 -15.96 -17.92
CA ILE A 12 -16.50 -14.57 -18.05
C ILE A 12 -16.67 -13.94 -16.67
N PHE A 13 -17.35 -14.63 -15.75
CA PHE A 13 -17.51 -14.15 -14.37
C PHE A 13 -16.17 -14.03 -13.65
N GLY A 14 -15.22 -14.94 -13.92
CA GLY A 14 -13.87 -14.86 -13.36
C GLY A 14 -13.15 -13.57 -13.79
N ILE A 15 -13.09 -13.29 -15.09
CA ILE A 15 -12.39 -12.11 -15.62
C ILE A 15 -13.08 -10.82 -15.18
N VAL A 16 -14.41 -10.76 -15.26
CA VAL A 16 -15.17 -9.56 -14.85
C VAL A 16 -15.04 -9.33 -13.35
N GLY A 17 -15.09 -10.39 -12.54
CA GLY A 17 -14.89 -10.31 -11.09
C GLY A 17 -13.50 -9.76 -10.74
N ILE A 18 -12.45 -10.23 -11.42
CA ILE A 18 -11.09 -9.71 -11.24
C ILE A 18 -11.00 -8.24 -11.71
N ALA A 19 -11.63 -7.89 -12.83
CA ALA A 19 -11.60 -6.52 -13.35
C ALA A 19 -12.26 -5.52 -12.39
N VAL A 20 -13.48 -5.81 -11.95
CA VAL A 20 -14.22 -4.95 -11.00
C VAL A 20 -13.54 -4.93 -9.64
N GLY A 21 -13.07 -6.08 -9.15
CA GLY A 21 -12.33 -6.18 -7.89
C GLY A 21 -11.01 -5.40 -7.93
N GLY A 22 -10.24 -5.55 -9.02
CA GLY A 22 -8.98 -4.84 -9.22
C GLY A 22 -9.16 -3.33 -9.35
N ALA A 23 -10.18 -2.89 -10.09
CA ALA A 23 -10.53 -1.47 -10.19
C ALA A 23 -10.97 -0.90 -8.84
N GLY A 24 -11.83 -1.62 -8.11
CA GLY A 24 -12.27 -1.23 -6.77
C GLY A 24 -11.11 -1.13 -5.78
N TYR A 25 -10.23 -2.12 -5.77
CA TYR A 25 -9.01 -2.11 -4.96
C TYR A 25 -8.10 -0.92 -5.31
N TYR A 26 -7.91 -0.63 -6.60
CA TYR A 26 -7.08 0.48 -7.05
C TYR A 26 -7.67 1.86 -6.69
N LEU A 27 -9.00 2.02 -6.75
CA LEU A 27 -9.65 3.24 -6.28
C LEU A 27 -9.56 3.37 -4.75
N TYR A 28 -9.74 2.27 -4.02
CA TYR A 28 -9.56 2.25 -2.57
C TYR A 28 -8.14 2.66 -2.18
N ARG A 29 -7.09 2.10 -2.80
CA ARG A 29 -5.71 2.47 -2.48
C ARG A 29 -5.41 3.94 -2.83
N LEU A 30 -5.97 4.46 -3.93
CA LEU A 30 -5.82 5.87 -4.30
C LEU A 30 -6.52 6.81 -3.32
N SER A 31 -7.66 6.39 -2.76
CA SER A 31 -8.36 7.16 -1.73
C SER A 31 -7.52 7.36 -0.48
N GLN A 32 -6.57 6.48 -0.18
CA GLN A 32 -5.73 6.54 1.02
C GLN A 32 -4.39 7.28 0.79
N GLY A 33 -4.25 8.03 -0.31
CA GLY A 33 -3.04 8.81 -0.60
C GLY A 33 -2.81 9.96 0.39
N PRO A 34 -1.55 10.41 0.60
CA PRO A 34 -1.24 11.55 1.47
C PRO A 34 -1.87 12.87 1.04
N GLU A 35 -2.28 12.99 -0.22
CA GLU A 35 -2.98 14.14 -0.76
C GLU A 35 -4.48 14.14 -0.43
N VAL A 36 -5.04 13.02 0.04
CA VAL A 36 -6.48 12.86 0.28
C VAL A 36 -6.79 12.89 1.77
N VAL A 37 -7.56 13.90 2.19
CA VAL A 37 -7.98 14.06 3.60
C VAL A 37 -9.45 13.68 3.75
N TRP A 38 -9.69 12.47 4.28
CA TRP A 38 -11.04 11.99 4.64
C TRP A 38 -11.48 12.47 6.03
N ASP A 39 -10.59 12.38 7.01
CA ASP A 39 -10.84 12.83 8.38
C ASP A 39 -10.32 14.26 8.57
N ARG A 40 -11.25 15.19 8.79
CA ARG A 40 -10.93 16.61 9.04
C ARG A 40 -10.96 16.98 10.52
N LYS A 41 -11.37 16.06 11.41
CA LYS A 41 -11.56 16.34 12.84
C LYS A 41 -10.52 15.64 13.72
N GLY A 42 -10.02 14.48 13.29
CA GLY A 42 -8.93 13.78 13.94
C GLY A 42 -7.63 13.97 13.20
N ASP A 43 -7.24 12.96 12.44
CA ASP A 43 -5.93 12.88 11.80
C ASP A 43 -5.94 13.52 10.41
N TRP A 44 -5.94 14.85 10.41
CA TRP A 44 -6.05 15.70 9.22
C TRP A 44 -4.76 15.80 8.39
N ARG A 45 -3.64 15.21 8.85
CA ARG A 45 -2.32 15.26 8.20
C ARG A 45 -1.84 13.88 7.78
N PRO A 46 -2.47 13.25 6.77
CA PRO A 46 -2.07 11.93 6.31
C PRO A 46 -0.62 11.88 5.80
N TRP A 47 -0.03 13.00 5.36
CA TRP A 47 1.38 13.10 4.98
C TRP A 47 2.37 12.90 6.13
N ASP A 48 1.97 13.16 7.38
CA ASP A 48 2.85 12.97 8.55
C ASP A 48 3.17 11.48 8.79
N LYS A 49 2.34 10.57 8.25
CA LYS A 49 2.55 9.12 8.38
C LYS A 49 3.63 8.57 7.45
N ILE A 50 4.05 9.35 6.46
CA ILE A 50 4.96 8.86 5.43
C ILE A 50 6.36 9.31 5.74
N THR A 51 7.20 8.35 6.13
CA THR A 51 8.62 8.57 6.40
C THR A 51 9.43 8.65 5.10
N HIS A 52 10.59 9.31 5.15
CA HIS A 52 11.47 9.51 3.99
C HIS A 52 12.07 8.22 3.38
N ASP A 53 11.92 7.08 4.05
CA ASP A 53 12.34 5.75 3.59
C ASP A 53 11.19 4.92 2.98
N THR A 54 9.96 5.44 3.01
CA THR A 54 8.78 4.76 2.46
C THR A 54 8.59 5.10 0.99
N ASN A 55 8.37 4.07 0.17
CA ASN A 55 8.03 4.25 -1.24
C ASN A 55 6.51 4.39 -1.41
N GLN A 56 6.06 5.52 -1.95
CA GLN A 56 4.64 5.80 -2.21
C GLN A 56 4.15 5.28 -3.57
N LYS A 57 5.05 4.87 -4.47
CA LYS A 57 4.71 4.38 -5.80
C LYS A 57 4.12 2.99 -5.69
N LEU A 58 3.13 2.71 -6.55
CA LEU A 58 2.51 1.37 -6.62
C LEU A 58 3.53 0.29 -6.99
N ILE A 59 4.45 0.62 -7.90
CA ILE A 59 5.51 -0.27 -8.38
C ILE A 59 6.81 0.51 -8.39
N THR A 60 7.88 -0.15 -7.93
CA THR A 60 9.24 0.37 -8.00
C THR A 60 10.06 -0.44 -8.98
N VAL A 61 10.83 0.25 -9.80
CA VAL A 61 11.81 -0.38 -10.70
C VAL A 61 13.12 -0.73 -9.97
N ASN A 62 13.36 -0.15 -8.79
CA ASN A 62 14.57 -0.36 -7.99
C ASN A 62 14.18 -0.73 -6.54
N PRO A 63 13.85 -2.00 -6.23
CA PRO A 63 13.48 -2.41 -4.88
C PRO A 63 14.64 -2.30 -3.89
N GLU A 64 15.86 -2.67 -4.33
CA GLU A 64 17.07 -2.67 -3.50
C GLU A 64 17.40 -1.28 -2.90
N PHE A 65 17.14 -0.21 -3.65
CA PHE A 65 17.35 1.16 -3.16
C PHE A 65 16.52 1.45 -1.91
N TRP A 66 15.25 1.06 -1.92
CA TRP A 66 14.33 1.29 -0.80
C TRP A 66 14.64 0.38 0.38
N GLU A 67 15.11 -0.85 0.13
CA GLU A 67 15.57 -1.75 1.19
C GLU A 67 16.78 -1.18 1.93
N LYS A 68 17.80 -0.71 1.20
CA LYS A 68 18.98 -0.07 1.79
C LYS A 68 18.60 1.16 2.60
N ARG A 69 17.65 1.97 2.11
CA ARG A 69 17.19 3.17 2.83
C ARG A 69 16.45 2.83 4.13
N ARG A 70 15.63 1.78 4.13
CA ARG A 70 14.98 1.27 5.35
C ARG A 70 15.99 0.74 6.36
N GLN A 71 17.03 0.03 5.91
CA GLN A 71 18.10 -0.46 6.78
C GLN A 71 18.87 0.70 7.42
N PHE A 72 19.29 1.67 6.60
CA PHE A 72 19.98 2.88 7.07
C PHE A 72 19.19 3.60 8.19
N VAL A 73 17.88 3.79 8.03
CA VAL A 73 17.05 4.44 9.06
C VAL A 73 17.00 3.61 10.36
N LYS A 74 16.89 2.28 10.27
CA LYS A 74 16.90 1.39 11.45
C LYS A 74 18.22 1.47 12.20
N ASP A 75 19.33 1.52 11.48
CA ASP A 75 20.66 1.61 12.07
C ASP A 75 20.84 2.97 12.78
N GLN A 76 20.39 4.07 12.17
CA GLN A 76 20.40 5.40 12.81
C GLN A 76 19.59 5.42 14.11
N GLN A 77 18.39 4.84 14.11
CA GLN A 77 17.56 4.74 15.31
C GLN A 77 18.21 3.88 16.40
N THR A 78 18.86 2.79 16.01
CA THR A 78 19.58 1.90 16.94
C THR A 78 20.76 2.61 17.57
N ASN A 79 21.54 3.32 16.76
CA ASN A 79 22.67 4.12 17.23
C ASN A 79 22.20 5.23 18.19
N GLN A 80 21.18 6.01 17.85
CA GLN A 80 20.60 7.04 18.73
C GLN A 80 20.23 6.48 20.10
N ARG A 81 19.49 5.36 20.11
CA ARG A 81 19.12 4.67 21.36
C ARG A 81 20.31 4.21 22.18
N ALA A 82 21.41 3.84 21.54
CA ALA A 82 22.64 3.46 22.24
C ALA A 82 23.35 4.68 22.84
N VAL A 83 23.32 5.84 22.18
CA VAL A 83 23.86 7.09 22.74
C VAL A 83 23.04 7.56 23.93
N ASP A 84 21.70 7.44 23.86
CA ASP A 84 20.79 7.84 24.95
C ASP A 84 20.95 6.99 26.23
N GLN A 85 21.62 5.84 26.16
CA GLN A 85 21.84 4.92 27.29
C GLN A 85 23.15 5.17 28.05
N ILE A 86 24.03 6.06 27.55
CA ILE A 86 25.33 6.42 28.16
C ILE A 86 25.17 7.69 28.98
#